data_AF-A0AAD4DXG9-F1
#
_entry.id   AF-A0AAD4DXG9-F1
#
_cell.length_a   1.000
_cell.length_b   1.000
_cell.length_c   1.000
_cell.angle_alpha   90.00
_cell.angle_beta   90.00
_cell.angle_gamma   90.00
#
_symmetry.space_group_name_H-M   'P 1'
#
loop_
_entity.id
_entity.type
_entity.pdbx_description
1 polymer ?
#
loop_
_entity_poly.entity_id
_entity_poly.type
_entity_poly.pdbx_seq_one_letter_code
_entity_poly.pdbx_strand_id
1 'polypeptide(L)'
;MSDSGSEPVESIAKALFGEVPTIVNTQAADRQKKPAKSKSGRPRKTRNTSSRSPTPPPPVWGSQYRPSSVKEKKYTAEIPMWDSPMTRSSFGPQPLKHSSKSNTPSPIIQVKEDEEDLSILDIKPEPDVPPHVDTMADLVYTKTGSVRLTDQNVELRKVVQHGILEVKAYIVFTHGYLKIVAKNSYAREILLQAVKHHETVPIEKRILMLVLASSTLKSRTSPINIPQATFDSAVTTFDTEGLPSPKRQKPYQGQPIVDTLYETFFKNSKSVGLQFAQRFLDIAENKTGQPEIPIPMLAMVSTAIHAVLIAKKNKAGEDFKFTGNQFCDIYTYHVALLERIRRMAPVKFHKMMADIYEEVQHFCRDAIGVYGTDTDLAFLDLEGMDDE
;
A
#
# COMPACT_ATOMS: atom_id res chain seq x y z
N MET A 1 -25.01 10.67 32.37
CA MET A 1 -24.51 11.21 31.09
C MET A 1 -23.23 10.46 30.81
N SER A 2 -23.34 9.41 30.01
CA SER A 2 -22.24 8.48 29.73
C SER A 2 -21.81 8.72 28.30
N ASP A 3 -20.63 9.29 28.14
CA ASP A 3 -20.00 9.57 26.86
C ASP A 3 -19.39 8.27 26.32
N SER A 4 -20.00 7.70 25.28
CA SER A 4 -19.60 6.44 24.67
C SER A 4 -18.47 6.68 23.68
N GLY A 5 -17.23 6.47 24.12
CA GLY A 5 -16.04 6.50 23.28
C GLY A 5 -16.04 5.37 22.26
N SER A 6 -16.38 5.70 21.01
CA SER A 6 -16.38 4.81 19.86
C SER A 6 -15.21 5.12 18.91
N GLU A 7 -13.95 4.96 19.31
CA GLU A 7 -12.84 5.02 18.34
C GLU A 7 -11.69 4.05 18.66
N PRO A 8 -11.67 2.90 17.98
CA PRO A 8 -10.41 2.28 17.55
C PRO A 8 -10.37 1.90 16.05
N VAL A 9 -11.51 1.96 15.34
CA VAL A 9 -11.63 1.41 13.97
C VAL A 9 -10.99 2.33 12.92
N GLU A 10 -11.06 3.65 13.13
CA GLU A 10 -10.61 4.64 12.14
C GLU A 10 -9.08 4.74 12.03
N SER A 11 -8.36 4.45 13.13
CA SER A 11 -6.89 4.44 13.16
C SER A 11 -6.29 3.31 12.31
N ILE A 12 -6.96 2.15 12.25
CA ILE A 12 -6.51 0.96 11.51
C ILE A 12 -6.62 1.19 10.00
N ALA A 13 -7.71 1.81 9.53
CA ALA A 13 -7.92 2.12 8.12
C ALA A 13 -6.86 3.12 7.59
N LYS A 14 -6.49 4.13 8.40
CA LYS A 14 -5.41 5.08 8.05
C LYS A 14 -4.03 4.41 7.95
N ALA A 15 -3.73 3.45 8.83
CA ALA A 15 -2.44 2.76 8.83
C ALA A 15 -2.22 1.84 7.62
N LEU A 16 -3.29 1.29 7.02
CA LEU A 16 -3.20 0.35 5.90
C LEU A 16 -2.83 1.00 4.55
N PHE A 17 -3.09 2.30 4.36
CA PHE A 17 -2.91 2.96 3.05
C PHE A 17 -2.18 4.31 3.08
N GLY A 18 -1.70 4.75 4.26
CA GLY A 18 -1.12 6.08 4.47
C GLY A 18 0.31 6.34 3.97
N GLU A 19 1.05 5.37 3.43
CA GLU A 19 2.46 5.57 3.04
C GLU A 19 2.67 5.39 1.52
N VAL A 20 2.90 6.51 0.82
CA VAL A 20 3.49 6.52 -0.53
C VAL A 20 5.01 6.36 -0.38
N PRO A 21 5.67 5.38 -1.04
CA PRO A 21 7.11 5.24 -0.92
C PRO A 21 7.85 6.39 -1.61
N THR A 22 8.55 7.22 -0.83
CA THR A 22 9.57 8.12 -1.38
C THR A 22 10.80 7.28 -1.73
N ILE A 23 11.05 7.08 -3.02
CA ILE A 23 12.25 6.38 -3.50
C ILE A 23 13.45 7.33 -3.34
N VAL A 24 14.24 7.14 -2.28
CA VAL A 24 15.54 7.80 -2.11
C VAL A 24 16.58 7.00 -2.91
N ASN A 25 17.21 7.66 -3.88
CA ASN A 25 18.25 7.09 -4.72
C ASN A 25 19.61 7.27 -4.02
N THR A 26 20.19 6.22 -3.46
CA THR A 26 21.55 6.22 -2.93
C THR A 26 22.53 5.65 -3.97
N GLN A 27 23.20 6.55 -4.68
CA GLN A 27 24.48 6.25 -5.32
C GLN A 27 25.57 7.18 -4.79
N ALA A 28 26.74 6.56 -4.55
CA ALA A 28 28.07 7.11 -4.28
C ALA A 28 28.55 7.04 -2.82
N ALA A 29 29.41 6.06 -2.54
CA ALA A 29 30.70 6.31 -1.88
C ALA A 29 31.62 5.08 -2.01
N ASP A 30 32.88 5.40 -2.23
CA ASP A 30 33.93 4.59 -2.83
C ASP A 30 34.87 3.97 -1.75
N ARG A 31 35.61 2.94 -2.17
CA ARG A 31 36.90 2.40 -1.65
C ARG A 31 37.24 2.45 -0.14
N GLN A 32 37.58 1.27 0.40
CA GLN A 32 38.96 0.96 0.85
C GLN A 32 39.18 -0.55 1.11
N LYS A 33 40.17 -1.13 0.41
CA LYS A 33 40.74 -2.46 0.64
C LYS A 33 41.66 -2.44 1.87
N LYS A 34 41.59 -3.46 2.73
CA LYS A 34 42.71 -3.85 3.62
C LYS A 34 42.87 -5.37 3.71
N PRO A 35 44.12 -5.87 3.92
CA PRO A 35 44.50 -7.24 3.62
C PRO A 35 44.35 -8.20 4.79
N ALA A 36 44.24 -9.48 4.42
CA ALA A 36 44.22 -10.64 5.29
C ALA A 36 45.52 -10.81 6.09
N LYS A 37 45.39 -11.23 7.36
CA LYS A 37 46.48 -11.83 8.14
C LYS A 37 46.04 -13.19 8.67
N SER A 38 46.74 -14.21 8.20
CA SER A 38 46.81 -15.57 8.71
C SER A 38 47.50 -15.65 10.07
N LYS A 39 47.09 -16.59 10.92
CA LYS A 39 47.88 -17.31 11.97
C LYS A 39 47.01 -18.48 12.45
N SER A 40 47.31 -19.74 12.11
CA SER A 40 48.14 -20.71 12.89
C SER A 40 47.89 -20.59 14.40
N GLY A 41 47.33 -21.56 15.12
CA GLY A 41 47.78 -22.94 15.30
C GLY A 41 47.10 -23.57 16.55
N ARG A 42 47.08 -24.91 16.56
CA ARG A 42 46.63 -25.93 17.57
C ARG A 42 46.94 -25.63 19.07
N PRO A 43 46.47 -26.42 20.09
CA PRO A 43 45.99 -27.81 20.04
C PRO A 43 44.76 -28.22 20.89
N ARG A 44 44.33 -29.43 20.56
CA ARG A 44 43.41 -30.40 21.16
C ARG A 44 43.68 -30.66 22.66
N LYS A 45 42.63 -30.61 23.50
CA LYS A 45 42.59 -31.27 24.82
C LYS A 45 41.26 -32.02 24.99
N THR A 46 41.39 -33.31 25.26
CA THR A 46 40.36 -34.30 25.61
C THR A 46 40.08 -34.27 27.11
N ARG A 47 38.81 -34.32 27.55
CA ARG A 47 38.26 -35.34 28.49
C ARG A 47 36.83 -35.05 28.95
N ASN A 48 36.07 -36.16 28.98
CA ASN A 48 35.10 -36.61 29.99
C ASN A 48 33.71 -35.97 30.14
N THR A 49 32.73 -36.70 29.59
CA THR A 49 31.64 -37.39 30.32
C THR A 49 31.13 -36.78 31.64
N SER A 50 29.92 -36.22 31.60
CA SER A 50 28.88 -36.55 32.58
C SER A 50 27.48 -36.29 32.00
N SER A 51 26.64 -37.31 32.16
CA SER A 51 25.23 -37.37 31.84
C SER A 51 24.40 -36.48 32.77
N ARG A 52 23.58 -35.60 32.20
CA ARG A 52 22.34 -35.09 32.81
C ARG A 52 21.45 -34.51 31.70
N SER A 53 20.25 -35.08 31.57
CA SER A 53 19.18 -34.60 30.70
C SER A 53 18.65 -33.25 31.21
N PRO A 54 18.63 -32.19 30.38
CA PRO A 54 17.87 -30.99 30.71
C PRO A 54 16.50 -31.07 30.06
N THR A 55 15.47 -31.00 30.90
CA THR A 55 14.10 -30.63 30.55
C THR A 55 14.11 -29.38 29.64
N PRO A 56 13.32 -29.32 28.56
CA PRO A 56 13.28 -28.14 27.71
C PRO A 56 12.74 -26.94 28.51
N PRO A 57 13.37 -25.76 28.45
CA PRO A 57 12.82 -24.56 29.06
C PRO A 57 11.51 -24.16 28.33
N PRO A 58 10.56 -23.54 29.05
CA PRO A 58 9.35 -23.00 28.44
C PRO A 58 9.72 -21.95 27.36
N PRO A 59 8.92 -21.81 26.29
CA PRO A 59 9.20 -20.85 25.22
C PRO A 59 9.17 -19.42 25.78
N VAL A 60 10.34 -18.79 25.86
CA VAL A 60 10.48 -17.37 26.16
C VAL A 60 10.12 -16.59 24.89
N TRP A 61 8.85 -16.18 24.78
CA TRP A 61 8.46 -15.16 23.82
C TRP A 61 8.96 -13.80 24.34
N GLY A 62 10.03 -13.32 23.72
CA GLY A 62 10.68 -12.06 24.11
C GLY A 62 12.16 -11.94 23.77
N SER A 63 12.77 -12.87 23.03
CA SER A 63 14.15 -12.68 22.59
C SER A 63 14.21 -11.53 21.60
N GLN A 64 14.84 -10.42 22.01
CA GLN A 64 15.27 -9.35 21.12
C GLN A 64 15.92 -9.97 19.88
N TYR A 65 15.32 -9.72 18.72
CA TYR A 65 15.85 -10.13 17.42
C TYR A 65 17.29 -9.62 17.31
N ARG A 66 18.28 -10.51 17.40
CA ARG A 66 19.65 -10.19 17.05
C ARG A 66 19.84 -10.51 15.57
N PRO A 67 20.05 -9.51 14.69
CA PRO A 67 20.24 -9.76 13.27
C PRO A 67 21.45 -10.67 13.08
N SER A 68 21.23 -11.82 12.45
CA SER A 68 22.23 -12.89 12.32
C SER A 68 23.08 -12.72 11.06
N SER A 69 22.63 -11.92 10.09
CA SER A 69 23.38 -11.67 8.85
C SER A 69 24.00 -10.27 8.81
N VAL A 70 25.17 -10.17 8.17
CA VAL A 70 25.87 -8.90 7.91
C VAL A 70 25.01 -7.92 7.10
N LYS A 71 24.13 -8.45 6.23
CA LYS A 71 23.21 -7.66 5.42
C LYS A 71 22.08 -7.06 6.26
N GLU A 72 21.60 -7.81 7.23
CA GLU A 72 20.55 -7.40 8.17
C GLU A 72 21.10 -6.38 9.19
N LYS A 73 22.35 -6.53 9.64
CA LYS A 73 23.05 -5.53 10.46
C LYS A 73 23.22 -4.19 9.76
N LYS A 74 23.53 -4.20 8.45
CA LYS A 74 23.58 -2.96 7.65
C LYS A 74 22.20 -2.32 7.56
N TYR A 75 21.17 -3.12 7.31
CA TYR A 75 19.79 -2.63 7.23
C TYR A 75 19.31 -2.00 8.55
N THR A 76 19.65 -2.59 9.71
CA THR A 76 19.31 -2.02 11.02
C THR A 76 20.11 -0.77 11.38
N ALA A 77 21.30 -0.58 10.80
CA ALA A 77 22.12 0.61 10.99
C ALA A 77 21.70 1.80 10.10
N GLU A 78 20.90 1.53 9.06
CA GLU A 78 20.36 2.52 8.13
C GLU A 78 18.93 2.97 8.53
N ILE A 79 18.38 2.47 9.64
CA ILE A 79 17.11 2.96 10.19
C ILE A 79 17.39 4.30 10.88
N PRO A 80 16.84 5.44 10.40
CA PRO A 80 16.98 6.71 11.10
C PRO A 80 16.37 6.58 12.49
N MET A 81 17.18 6.80 13.53
CA MET A 81 16.66 6.97 14.88
C MET A 81 15.89 8.28 14.89
N TRP A 82 14.57 8.19 14.91
CA TRP A 82 13.73 9.34 15.22
C TRP A 82 13.86 9.56 16.73
N ASP A 83 14.44 10.68 17.12
CA ASP A 83 14.50 11.08 18.52
C ASP A 83 13.08 11.05 19.09
N SER A 84 12.87 10.23 20.11
CA SER A 84 11.61 10.18 20.86
C SER A 84 11.24 11.61 21.30
N PRO A 85 10.00 12.07 21.06
CA PRO A 85 9.63 13.43 21.42
C PRO A 85 9.76 13.61 22.93
N MET A 86 10.62 14.56 23.30
CA MET A 86 10.74 15.08 24.66
C MET A 86 9.35 15.36 25.23
N THR A 87 9.19 14.92 26.47
CA THR A 87 8.03 15.19 27.33
C THR A 87 7.66 16.66 27.34
N ARG A 88 6.40 16.93 27.02
CA ARG A 88 5.69 18.21 27.21
C ARG A 88 5.92 18.77 28.61
N SER A 89 6.50 19.96 28.69
CA SER A 89 6.17 20.95 29.72
C SER A 89 6.51 22.33 29.19
N SER A 90 5.64 23.30 29.48
CA SER A 90 5.75 24.74 29.17
C SER A 90 5.17 25.19 27.83
N PHE A 91 3.87 25.49 27.83
CA PHE A 91 3.29 26.52 26.97
C PHE A 91 2.66 27.60 27.87
N GLY A 92 3.26 28.78 27.88
CA GLY A 92 2.62 30.03 28.29
C GLY A 92 2.05 30.75 27.07
N PRO A 93 0.98 31.57 27.22
CA PRO A 93 0.31 32.21 26.11
C PRO A 93 1.04 33.49 25.66
N GLN A 94 1.20 33.66 24.35
CA GLN A 94 1.60 34.93 23.72
C GLN A 94 0.59 35.31 22.63
N PRO A 95 0.32 36.62 22.45
CA PRO A 95 -0.88 37.12 21.78
C PRO A 95 -0.75 37.27 20.25
N LEU A 96 -1.91 37.14 19.60
CA LEU A 96 -2.19 37.37 18.19
C LEU A 96 -1.79 38.79 17.74
N LYS A 97 -1.01 38.86 16.65
CA LYS A 97 -0.85 40.08 15.84
C LYS A 97 -1.44 39.84 14.46
N HIS A 98 -2.52 40.55 14.17
CA HIS A 98 -3.03 40.76 12.83
C HIS A 98 -2.06 41.67 12.05
N SER A 99 -1.73 41.29 10.82
CA SER A 99 -1.15 42.20 9.83
C SER A 99 -1.84 41.99 8.50
N SER A 100 -2.38 43.09 8.00
CA SER A 100 -3.22 43.20 6.82
C SER A 100 -2.42 43.80 5.66
N LYS A 101 -2.85 43.46 4.43
CA LYS A 101 -2.72 44.22 3.17
C LYS A 101 -1.32 44.35 2.53
N SER A 102 -1.22 43.96 1.25
CA SER A 102 -1.28 44.94 0.16
C SER A 102 -1.36 44.26 -1.22
N ASN A 103 -2.27 44.77 -2.04
CA ASN A 103 -2.41 44.49 -3.46
C ASN A 103 -1.35 45.28 -4.24
N THR A 104 -0.73 44.65 -5.24
CA THR A 104 0.10 45.33 -6.25
C THR A 104 -0.53 45.10 -7.64
N PRO A 105 -0.71 46.15 -8.46
CA PRO A 105 -1.27 46.03 -9.79
C PRO A 105 -0.19 45.82 -10.87
N SER A 106 -0.51 44.99 -11.86
CA SER A 106 0.28 44.72 -13.07
C SER A 106 0.37 45.95 -13.99
N PRO A 107 1.49 46.15 -14.73
CA PRO A 107 1.56 47.18 -15.75
C PRO A 107 0.98 46.70 -17.08
N ILE A 108 0.23 47.62 -17.68
CA ILE A 108 -0.37 47.60 -19.02
C ILE A 108 0.76 47.73 -20.06
N ILE A 109 0.80 46.81 -21.02
CA ILE A 109 1.71 46.85 -22.18
C ILE A 109 1.01 47.60 -23.31
N GLN A 110 1.62 48.70 -23.77
CA GLN A 110 1.21 49.44 -24.95
C GLN A 110 1.75 48.73 -26.21
N VAL A 111 0.85 48.46 -27.15
CA VAL A 111 1.15 48.02 -28.51
C VAL A 111 1.50 49.27 -29.33
N LYS A 112 2.72 49.30 -29.89
CA LYS A 112 3.08 50.19 -31.00
C LYS A 112 3.11 49.37 -32.27
N GLU A 113 2.27 49.78 -33.22
CA GLU A 113 2.32 49.34 -34.61
C GLU A 113 3.37 50.19 -35.31
N ASP A 114 4.48 49.56 -35.70
CA ASP A 114 5.43 50.13 -36.65
C ASP A 114 5.47 49.17 -37.86
N GLU A 115 4.88 49.64 -38.96
CA GLU A 115 5.09 49.09 -40.30
C GLU A 115 6.44 49.54 -40.81
N GLU A 116 7.38 48.63 -41.10
CA GLU A 116 8.44 48.86 -42.08
C GLU A 116 8.90 47.56 -42.78
N ASP A 117 8.96 47.67 -44.11
CA ASP A 117 9.90 47.09 -45.07
C ASP A 117 10.12 45.58 -45.20
N LEU A 118 9.52 45.05 -46.28
CA LEU A 118 9.90 43.82 -46.97
C LEU A 118 11.27 43.98 -47.63
N SER A 119 12.33 43.73 -46.86
CA SER A 119 13.68 43.56 -47.38
C SER A 119 14.07 42.08 -47.45
N ILE A 120 14.62 41.73 -48.61
CA ILE A 120 15.07 40.43 -49.10
C ILE A 120 15.90 39.70 -48.04
N LEU A 121 15.39 38.56 -47.54
CA LEU A 121 16.09 37.69 -46.60
C LEU A 121 17.08 36.80 -47.36
N ASP A 122 18.36 37.13 -47.22
CA ASP A 122 19.47 36.17 -47.38
C ASP A 122 19.24 35.00 -46.41
N ILE A 123 18.91 33.83 -46.95
CA ILE A 123 18.73 32.59 -46.18
C ILE A 123 20.12 32.14 -45.74
N LYS A 124 20.53 32.65 -44.56
CA LYS A 124 21.60 32.09 -43.76
C LYS A 124 21.21 30.63 -43.44
N PRO A 125 22.07 29.62 -43.71
CA PRO A 125 21.75 28.24 -43.39
C PRO A 125 21.39 28.14 -41.91
N GLU A 126 20.16 27.70 -41.67
CA GLU A 126 19.58 27.50 -40.35
C GLU A 126 20.51 26.60 -39.55
N PRO A 127 21.04 27.04 -38.39
CA PRO A 127 21.92 26.22 -37.58
C PRO A 127 21.15 24.98 -37.14
N ASP A 128 21.69 23.80 -37.44
CA ASP A 128 21.15 22.47 -37.12
C ASP A 128 20.30 22.50 -35.84
N VAL A 129 18.97 22.55 -36.00
CA VAL A 129 18.05 22.52 -34.87
C VAL A 129 18.28 21.17 -34.19
N PRO A 130 18.75 21.14 -32.93
CA PRO A 130 19.06 19.90 -32.25
C PRO A 130 17.81 19.01 -32.28
N PRO A 131 17.95 17.70 -32.54
CA PRO A 131 16.83 16.79 -32.72
C PRO A 131 15.87 16.97 -31.55
N HIS A 132 14.61 17.28 -31.87
CA HIS A 132 13.58 17.61 -30.89
C HIS A 132 13.52 16.48 -29.85
N VAL A 133 14.10 16.72 -28.68
CA VAL A 133 14.13 15.73 -27.62
C VAL A 133 12.68 15.58 -27.16
N ASP A 134 12.20 14.34 -27.21
CA ASP A 134 10.82 13.97 -26.94
C ASP A 134 10.55 14.10 -25.43
N THR A 135 10.35 15.33 -24.97
CA THR A 135 10.26 15.71 -23.54
C THR A 135 9.06 15.11 -22.81
N MET A 136 8.12 14.48 -23.54
CA MET A 136 6.95 13.83 -22.94
C MET A 136 7.30 12.66 -22.00
N ALA A 137 8.40 11.96 -22.24
CA ALA A 137 8.77 10.75 -21.49
C ALA A 137 9.80 10.99 -20.38
N ASP A 138 10.31 12.21 -20.24
CA ASP A 138 11.34 12.53 -19.27
C ASP A 138 10.73 12.88 -17.90
N LEU A 139 11.33 12.31 -16.85
CA LEU A 139 10.94 12.61 -15.47
C LEU A 139 11.45 14.00 -15.09
N VAL A 140 10.53 14.83 -14.63
CA VAL A 140 10.84 16.14 -14.06
C VAL A 140 11.22 15.97 -12.60
N TYR A 141 12.47 16.29 -12.26
CA TYR A 141 12.96 16.27 -10.89
C TYR A 141 12.86 17.66 -10.27
N THR A 142 12.44 17.72 -9.00
CA THR A 142 12.46 18.96 -8.22
C THR A 142 13.90 19.40 -7.94
N LYS A 143 14.09 20.62 -7.46
CA LYS A 143 15.39 21.12 -6.96
C LYS A 143 16.01 20.23 -5.87
N THR A 144 15.18 19.44 -5.16
CA THR A 144 15.61 18.50 -4.12
C THR A 144 15.96 17.11 -4.68
N GLY A 145 15.88 16.90 -5.99
CA GLY A 145 16.08 15.60 -6.63
C GLY A 145 14.91 14.63 -6.44
N SER A 146 13.76 15.10 -5.96
CA SER A 146 12.57 14.28 -5.74
C SER A 146 11.66 14.31 -6.96
N VAL A 147 10.95 13.22 -7.23
CA VAL A 147 9.94 13.17 -8.31
C VAL A 147 8.59 13.50 -7.70
N ARG A 148 7.95 14.57 -8.18
CA ARG A 148 6.58 14.93 -7.82
C ARG A 148 5.66 14.64 -8.98
N LEU A 149 4.56 13.93 -8.71
CA LEU A 149 3.60 13.61 -9.75
C LEU A 149 2.99 14.86 -10.35
N THR A 150 2.70 15.90 -9.55
CA THR A 150 2.14 17.19 -10.02
C THR A 150 3.00 17.91 -11.04
N ASP A 151 4.32 17.69 -10.99
CA ASP A 151 5.29 18.43 -11.80
C ASP A 151 5.57 17.70 -13.13
N GLN A 152 4.98 16.50 -13.32
CA GLN A 152 5.14 15.71 -14.55
C GLN A 152 4.17 16.16 -15.65
N ASN A 153 4.52 15.82 -16.89
CA ASN A 153 3.65 15.92 -18.04
C ASN A 153 2.28 15.27 -17.76
N VAL A 154 1.20 15.91 -18.20
CA VAL A 154 -0.18 15.47 -17.94
C VAL A 154 -0.44 14.02 -18.37
N GLU A 155 0.12 13.58 -19.50
CA GLU A 155 -0.05 12.23 -20.01
C GLU A 155 0.73 11.20 -19.16
N LEU A 156 1.96 11.53 -18.77
CA LEU A 156 2.73 10.71 -17.83
C LEU A 156 2.02 10.58 -16.48
N ARG A 157 1.39 11.65 -15.99
CA ARG A 157 0.58 11.59 -14.75
C ARG A 157 -0.57 10.62 -14.88
N LYS A 158 -1.35 10.68 -15.98
CA LYS A 158 -2.47 9.78 -16.23
C LYS A 158 -2.01 8.31 -16.23
N VAL A 159 -0.94 8.00 -16.98
CA VAL A 159 -0.35 6.66 -17.06
C VAL A 159 0.07 6.16 -15.67
N VAL A 160 0.79 6.98 -14.90
CA VAL A 160 1.27 6.58 -13.56
C VAL A 160 0.10 6.39 -12.60
N GLN A 161 -0.90 7.28 -12.63
CA GLN A 161 -2.10 7.15 -11.78
C GLN A 161 -2.89 5.89 -12.11
N HIS A 162 -3.12 5.61 -13.40
CA HIS A 162 -3.74 4.38 -13.87
C HIS A 162 -2.95 3.17 -13.35
N GLY A 163 -1.62 3.16 -13.55
CA GLY A 163 -0.79 2.06 -13.08
C GLY A 163 -0.84 1.84 -11.57
N ILE A 164 -0.89 2.92 -10.78
CA ILE A 164 -1.07 2.83 -9.32
C ILE A 164 -2.41 2.19 -8.96
N LEU A 165 -3.50 2.59 -9.62
CA LEU A 165 -4.83 2.04 -9.38
C LEU A 165 -4.89 0.55 -9.73
N GLU A 166 -4.29 0.16 -10.85
CA GLU A 166 -4.23 -1.24 -11.28
C GLU A 166 -3.36 -2.12 -10.37
N VAL A 167 -2.22 -1.60 -9.88
CA VAL A 167 -1.42 -2.30 -8.87
C VAL A 167 -2.21 -2.45 -7.56
N LYS A 168 -2.93 -1.42 -7.12
CA LYS A 168 -3.80 -1.51 -5.94
C LYS A 168 -4.87 -2.58 -6.13
N ALA A 169 -5.56 -2.58 -7.27
CA ALA A 169 -6.55 -3.60 -7.58
C ALA A 169 -5.92 -5.00 -7.57
N TYR A 170 -4.79 -5.20 -8.23
CA TYR A 170 -4.12 -6.51 -8.21
C TYR A 170 -3.74 -7.00 -6.81
N ILE A 171 -3.24 -6.11 -5.95
CA ILE A 171 -2.94 -6.47 -4.56
C ILE A 171 -4.20 -6.95 -3.84
N VAL A 172 -5.31 -6.22 -4.02
CA VAL A 172 -6.56 -6.48 -3.31
C VAL A 172 -7.32 -7.70 -3.85
N PHE A 173 -7.30 -7.92 -5.16
CA PHE A 173 -8.08 -8.97 -5.82
C PHE A 173 -7.28 -10.26 -6.04
N THR A 174 -5.96 -10.17 -6.25
CA THR A 174 -5.14 -11.31 -6.69
C THR A 174 -4.08 -11.69 -5.66
N HIS A 175 -3.31 -10.72 -5.15
CA HIS A 175 -2.16 -11.04 -4.31
C HIS A 175 -1.79 -9.95 -3.30
N GLY A 176 -2.30 -10.07 -2.07
CA GLY A 176 -2.11 -9.09 -1.00
C GLY A 176 -0.66 -8.91 -0.57
N TYR A 177 0.19 -9.93 -0.74
CA TYR A 177 1.60 -9.90 -0.33
C TYR A 177 2.57 -10.34 -1.42
N LEU A 178 2.74 -9.51 -2.44
CA LEU A 178 3.74 -9.75 -3.49
C LEU A 178 5.15 -9.81 -2.92
N LYS A 179 5.94 -10.82 -3.31
CA LYS A 179 7.39 -10.79 -3.13
C LYS A 179 7.97 -9.58 -3.87
N ILE A 180 8.95 -8.89 -3.28
CA ILE A 180 9.53 -7.63 -3.82
C ILE A 180 9.92 -7.77 -5.30
N VAL A 181 10.51 -8.89 -5.70
CA VAL A 181 10.92 -9.13 -7.09
C VAL A 181 9.71 -9.24 -8.03
N ALA A 182 8.62 -9.86 -7.59
CA ALA A 182 7.38 -9.95 -8.34
C ALA A 182 6.69 -8.58 -8.45
N LYS A 183 6.77 -7.73 -7.41
CA LYS A 183 6.21 -6.36 -7.43
C LYS A 183 6.76 -5.54 -8.60
N ASN A 184 8.09 -5.55 -8.79
CA ASN A 184 8.71 -4.73 -9.83
C ASN A 184 8.38 -5.21 -11.24
N SER A 185 8.32 -6.53 -11.44
CA SER A 185 7.92 -7.11 -12.72
C SER A 185 6.48 -6.76 -13.05
N TYR A 186 5.59 -6.93 -12.08
CA TYR A 186 4.17 -6.67 -12.23
C TYR A 186 3.87 -5.18 -12.44
N ALA A 187 4.45 -4.30 -11.62
CA ALA A 187 4.28 -2.85 -11.77
C ALA A 187 4.72 -2.35 -13.15
N ARG A 188 5.82 -2.93 -13.69
CA ARG A 188 6.28 -2.62 -15.04
C ARG A 188 5.29 -3.07 -16.11
N GLU A 189 4.73 -4.26 -15.99
CA GLU A 189 3.73 -4.79 -16.93
C GLU A 189 2.45 -3.94 -16.91
N ILE A 190 1.96 -3.61 -15.71
CA ILE A 190 0.81 -2.71 -15.52
C ILE A 190 1.06 -1.34 -16.14
N LEU A 191 2.25 -0.76 -15.94
CA LEU A 191 2.58 0.53 -16.54
C LEU A 191 2.60 0.45 -18.08
N LEU A 192 3.08 -0.65 -18.66
CA LEU A 192 3.00 -0.87 -20.10
C LEU A 192 1.55 -0.98 -20.59
N GLN A 193 0.67 -1.66 -19.84
CA GLN A 193 -0.75 -1.72 -20.17
C GLN A 193 -1.42 -0.34 -20.07
N ALA A 194 -1.11 0.44 -19.03
CA ALA A 194 -1.63 1.79 -18.85
C ALA A 194 -1.16 2.73 -19.99
N VAL A 195 0.09 2.63 -20.42
CA VAL A 195 0.62 3.39 -21.56
C VAL A 195 -0.16 3.07 -22.84
N LYS A 196 -0.42 1.78 -23.11
CA LYS A 196 -1.21 1.35 -24.27
C LYS A 196 -2.64 1.87 -24.22
N HIS A 197 -3.25 1.85 -23.04
CA HIS A 197 -4.60 2.38 -22.84
C HIS A 197 -4.69 3.90 -23.10
N HIS A 198 -3.64 4.65 -22.80
CA HIS A 198 -3.58 6.09 -23.03
C HIS A 198 -2.93 6.49 -24.37
N GLU A 199 -2.52 5.52 -25.21
CA GLU A 199 -1.93 5.74 -26.54
C GLU A 199 -0.66 6.64 -26.53
N THR A 200 0.14 6.55 -25.46
CA THR A 200 1.32 7.43 -25.25
C THR A 200 2.61 6.80 -25.78
N VAL A 201 2.78 6.75 -27.11
CA VAL A 201 3.91 6.09 -27.80
C VAL A 201 5.31 6.48 -27.26
N PRO A 202 5.62 7.76 -26.97
CA PRO A 202 6.94 8.13 -26.42
C PRO A 202 7.24 7.46 -25.07
N ILE A 203 6.23 7.35 -24.21
CA ILE A 203 6.34 6.74 -22.89
C ILE A 203 6.54 5.23 -23.04
N GLU A 204 5.84 4.58 -23.99
CA GLU A 204 5.99 3.15 -24.27
C GLU A 204 7.42 2.80 -24.65
N LYS A 205 7.97 3.52 -25.63
CA LYS A 205 9.35 3.36 -26.09
C LYS A 205 10.34 3.48 -24.93
N ARG A 206 10.13 4.47 -24.04
CA ARG A 206 10.99 4.68 -22.88
C ARG A 206 10.94 3.54 -21.88
N ILE A 207 9.74 3.03 -21.55
CA ILE A 207 9.61 1.89 -20.63
C ILE A 207 10.26 0.65 -21.24
N LEU A 208 10.00 0.35 -22.51
CA LEU A 208 10.60 -0.79 -23.23
C LEU A 208 12.13 -0.72 -23.25
N MET A 209 12.70 0.45 -23.50
CA MET A 209 14.15 0.67 -23.42
C MET A 209 14.71 0.34 -22.03
N LEU A 210 14.03 0.78 -20.96
CA LEU A 210 14.41 0.42 -19.58
C LEU A 210 14.26 -1.08 -19.32
N VAL A 211 13.30 -1.75 -19.96
CA VAL A 211 13.14 -3.20 -19.86
C VAL A 211 14.34 -3.92 -20.46
N LEU A 212 14.70 -3.56 -21.69
CA LEU A 212 15.84 -4.12 -22.41
C LEU A 212 17.16 -3.85 -21.68
N ALA A 213 17.34 -2.64 -21.13
CA ALA A 213 18.52 -2.33 -20.33
C ALA A 213 18.59 -3.16 -19.03
N SER A 214 17.46 -3.53 -18.44
CA SER A 214 17.45 -4.34 -17.21
C SER A 214 17.72 -5.82 -17.47
N SER A 215 17.37 -6.35 -18.65
CA SER A 215 17.55 -7.76 -18.98
C SER A 215 19.02 -8.11 -19.24
N THR A 216 19.79 -7.18 -19.80
CA THR A 216 21.23 -7.34 -20.02
C THR A 216 22.03 -7.44 -18.72
N LEU A 217 21.56 -6.81 -17.64
CA LEU A 217 22.18 -6.87 -16.31
C LEU A 217 21.90 -8.17 -15.54
N LYS A 218 20.88 -8.95 -15.92
CA LYS A 218 20.34 -10.05 -15.10
C LYS A 218 20.99 -11.43 -15.36
N SER A 219 21.93 -11.54 -16.31
CA SER A 219 22.62 -12.79 -16.64
C SER A 219 23.62 -13.30 -15.58
N ARG A 220 23.68 -12.69 -14.39
CA ARG A 220 24.76 -12.93 -13.41
C ARG A 220 24.34 -13.42 -12.02
N THR A 221 23.09 -13.80 -11.81
CA THR A 221 22.61 -14.27 -10.49
C THR A 221 22.10 -15.70 -10.53
N SER A 222 22.81 -16.60 -9.85
CA SER A 222 22.45 -18.00 -9.65
C SER A 222 21.11 -18.16 -8.93
N PRO A 223 20.36 -19.25 -9.20
CA PRO A 223 19.07 -19.51 -8.57
C PRO A 223 19.20 -19.71 -7.04
N ILE A 224 18.40 -18.96 -6.28
CA ILE A 224 18.31 -19.08 -4.82
C ILE A 224 17.21 -20.09 -4.49
N ASN A 225 17.59 -21.17 -3.83
CA ASN A 225 16.69 -22.25 -3.39
C ASN A 225 16.02 -21.83 -2.06
N ILE A 226 14.69 -21.78 -2.02
CA ILE A 226 13.92 -21.33 -0.84
C ILE A 226 13.33 -22.57 -0.13
N PRO A 227 13.57 -22.76 1.17
CA PRO A 227 12.98 -23.88 1.92
C PRO A 227 11.47 -23.70 2.13
N GLN A 228 10.71 -24.79 1.96
CA GLN A 228 9.31 -24.89 2.34
C GLN A 228 9.21 -25.01 3.87
N ALA A 229 8.43 -24.14 4.50
CA ALA A 229 8.13 -24.21 5.92
C ALA A 229 6.88 -25.07 6.16
N THR A 230 7.04 -26.13 6.95
CA THR A 230 5.95 -26.91 7.55
C THR A 230 5.52 -26.24 8.85
N PHE A 231 4.22 -25.91 8.98
CA PHE A 231 3.66 -25.27 10.16
C PHE A 231 2.72 -26.22 10.91
N ASP A 232 3.00 -26.42 12.19
CA ASP A 232 2.13 -27.12 13.14
C ASP A 232 1.15 -26.12 13.77
N SER A 233 -0.15 -26.42 13.66
CA SER A 233 -1.26 -25.56 14.09
C SER A 233 -1.69 -25.91 15.52
N ALA A 234 -1.38 -25.04 16.48
CA ALA A 234 -1.99 -25.08 17.80
C ALA A 234 -3.29 -24.26 17.80
N VAL A 235 -4.39 -24.90 18.17
CA VAL A 235 -5.74 -24.30 18.25
C VAL A 235 -5.85 -23.51 19.55
N THR A 236 -6.01 -22.18 19.45
CA THR A 236 -6.35 -21.31 20.58
C THR A 236 -7.86 -21.14 20.70
N THR A 237 -8.40 -21.41 21.89
CA THR A 237 -9.81 -21.21 22.23
C THR A 237 -9.99 -19.95 23.10
N PHE A 238 -10.94 -19.09 22.71
CA PHE A 238 -11.49 -17.93 23.46
C PHE A 238 -12.81 -18.37 24.18
N ASP A 239 -13.32 -17.87 25.32
CA ASP A 239 -13.27 -16.56 26.05
C ASP A 239 -13.63 -16.75 27.56
N THR A 240 -13.39 -15.73 28.41
CA THR A 240 -14.10 -15.51 29.71
C THR A 240 -14.56 -14.05 30.00
N GLU A 241 -14.36 -13.07 29.11
CA GLU A 241 -14.58 -11.64 29.46
C GLU A 241 -15.78 -10.93 28.77
N GLY A 242 -16.87 -11.64 28.46
CA GLY A 242 -18.14 -10.99 28.06
C GLY A 242 -18.13 -10.29 26.68
N LEU A 243 -17.12 -10.56 25.85
CA LEU A 243 -17.17 -10.26 24.42
C LEU A 243 -18.11 -11.24 23.71
N PRO A 244 -18.75 -10.85 22.59
CA PRO A 244 -19.64 -11.73 21.85
C PRO A 244 -18.89 -13.01 21.48
N SER A 245 -19.29 -14.13 22.09
CA SER A 245 -18.70 -15.45 21.84
C SER A 245 -18.60 -15.67 20.33
N PRO A 246 -17.42 -16.05 19.79
CA PRO A 246 -17.27 -16.30 18.38
C PRO A 246 -18.37 -17.25 17.92
N LYS A 247 -19.19 -16.83 16.95
CA LYS A 247 -20.18 -17.70 16.32
C LYS A 247 -19.39 -18.79 15.59
N ARG A 248 -19.04 -19.88 16.29
CA ARG A 248 -18.18 -20.97 15.77
C ARG A 248 -18.73 -21.58 14.47
N GLN A 249 -20.02 -21.37 14.19
CA GLN A 249 -20.71 -21.85 13.01
C GLN A 249 -20.50 -20.98 11.76
N LYS A 250 -20.04 -19.74 11.90
CA LYS A 250 -19.89 -18.78 10.81
C LYS A 250 -18.50 -18.12 10.83
N PRO A 251 -17.44 -18.85 10.43
CA PRO A 251 -16.11 -18.26 10.33
C PRO A 251 -16.14 -17.10 9.32
N TYR A 252 -15.39 -16.05 9.60
CA TYR A 252 -15.29 -14.84 8.76
C TYR A 252 -16.54 -13.96 8.59
N GLN A 253 -17.72 -14.38 9.04
CA GLN A 253 -18.96 -13.59 8.95
C GLN A 253 -19.29 -12.87 10.27
N GLY A 254 -18.25 -12.43 11.00
CA GLY A 254 -18.42 -11.64 12.20
C GLY A 254 -18.53 -10.16 11.85
N GLN A 255 -19.37 -9.41 12.58
CA GLN A 255 -19.57 -7.96 12.35
C GLN A 255 -18.25 -7.18 12.19
N PRO A 256 -17.20 -7.40 13.02
CA PRO A 256 -15.95 -6.65 12.86
C PRO A 256 -15.28 -6.84 11.50
N ILE A 257 -15.49 -7.99 10.83
CA ILE A 257 -14.96 -8.25 9.49
C ILE A 257 -15.71 -7.42 8.45
N VAL A 258 -17.03 -7.38 8.52
CA VAL A 258 -17.89 -6.61 7.63
C VAL A 258 -17.59 -5.12 7.77
N ASP A 259 -17.57 -4.61 9.00
CA ASP A 259 -17.27 -3.20 9.29
C ASP A 259 -15.88 -2.81 8.76
N THR A 260 -14.87 -3.65 9.03
CA THR A 260 -13.50 -3.39 8.56
C THR A 260 -13.41 -3.48 7.03
N LEU A 261 -14.09 -4.43 6.38
CA LEU A 261 -14.15 -4.53 4.92
C LEU A 261 -14.78 -3.26 4.33
N TYR A 262 -15.91 -2.82 4.87
CA TYR A 262 -16.58 -1.60 4.45
C TYR A 262 -15.65 -0.38 4.56
N GLU A 263 -15.13 -0.14 5.77
CA GLU A 263 -14.27 1.01 6.07
C GLU A 263 -13.02 1.07 5.19
N THR A 264 -12.42 -0.09 4.89
CA THR A 264 -11.15 -0.15 4.15
C THR A 264 -11.32 -0.17 2.64
N PHE A 265 -12.35 -0.85 2.11
CA PHE A 265 -12.46 -1.11 0.67
C PHE A 265 -13.71 -0.50 0.02
N PHE A 266 -14.72 -0.08 0.77
CA PHE A 266 -16.01 0.34 0.19
C PHE A 266 -16.55 1.69 0.70
N LYS A 267 -15.92 2.31 1.71
CA LYS A 267 -16.40 3.55 2.36
C LYS A 267 -16.64 4.72 1.40
N ASN A 268 -15.86 4.85 0.33
CA ASN A 268 -15.89 6.02 -0.55
C ASN A 268 -16.04 5.57 -2.01
N SER A 269 -16.61 6.43 -2.86
CA SER A 269 -16.68 6.20 -4.32
C SER A 269 -15.32 5.99 -4.99
N LYS A 270 -14.24 6.45 -4.35
CA LYS A 270 -12.85 6.25 -4.77
C LYS A 270 -12.20 4.99 -4.19
N SER A 271 -12.89 4.25 -3.33
CA SER A 271 -12.37 3.03 -2.73
C SER A 271 -12.33 1.90 -3.76
N VAL A 272 -11.36 1.00 -3.60
CA VAL A 272 -11.07 -0.05 -4.59
C VAL A 272 -12.27 -0.97 -4.82
N GLY A 273 -13.07 -1.24 -3.79
CA GLY A 273 -14.27 -2.08 -3.90
C GLY A 273 -15.38 -1.46 -4.75
N LEU A 274 -15.45 -0.13 -4.86
CA LEU A 274 -16.41 0.56 -5.73
C LEU A 274 -15.83 0.85 -7.12
N GLN A 275 -14.56 1.26 -7.20
CA GLN A 275 -13.90 1.53 -8.49
C GLN A 275 -13.74 0.29 -9.38
N PHE A 276 -13.61 -0.88 -8.76
CA PHE A 276 -13.40 -2.15 -9.44
C PHE A 276 -14.52 -3.14 -9.15
N ALA A 277 -15.77 -2.66 -9.04
CA ALA A 277 -16.95 -3.49 -8.80
C ALA A 277 -17.09 -4.66 -9.80
N GLN A 278 -16.67 -4.46 -11.06
CA GLN A 278 -16.64 -5.46 -12.11
C GLN A 278 -15.65 -6.62 -11.88
N ARG A 279 -14.72 -6.50 -10.92
CA ARG A 279 -13.74 -7.55 -10.59
C ARG A 279 -14.23 -8.50 -9.49
N PHE A 280 -15.38 -8.22 -8.88
CA PHE A 280 -16.04 -9.17 -7.99
C PHE A 280 -16.80 -10.17 -8.86
N LEU A 281 -16.19 -11.33 -9.04
CA LEU A 281 -16.72 -12.43 -9.86
C LEU A 281 -17.09 -13.60 -8.96
N ASP A 282 -17.92 -14.49 -9.47
CA ASP A 282 -18.16 -15.82 -8.90
C ASP A 282 -16.85 -16.62 -8.98
N ILE A 283 -16.21 -16.84 -7.83
CA ILE A 283 -14.90 -17.52 -7.72
C ILE A 283 -15.09 -19.04 -7.75
N ALA A 284 -16.27 -19.52 -7.37
CA ALA A 284 -16.57 -20.94 -7.27
C ALA A 284 -17.05 -21.57 -8.59
N GLU A 285 -17.17 -20.78 -9.67
CA GLU A 285 -17.70 -21.19 -10.99
C GLU A 285 -19.06 -21.91 -10.88
N ASN A 286 -19.84 -21.60 -9.84
CA ASN A 286 -21.03 -22.38 -9.50
C ASN A 286 -22.30 -21.88 -10.20
N LYS A 287 -22.14 -20.97 -11.17
CA LYS A 287 -23.16 -20.47 -12.10
C LYS A 287 -24.23 -19.60 -11.45
N THR A 288 -24.11 -19.21 -10.19
CA THR A 288 -25.06 -18.27 -9.58
C THR A 288 -24.82 -16.84 -10.08
N GLY A 289 -23.58 -16.54 -10.52
CA GLY A 289 -23.18 -15.20 -10.94
C GLY A 289 -23.18 -14.19 -9.79
N GLN A 290 -23.26 -14.66 -8.55
CA GLN A 290 -23.21 -13.79 -7.38
C GLN A 290 -21.77 -13.29 -7.15
N PRO A 291 -21.56 -11.96 -7.00
CA PRO A 291 -20.25 -11.40 -6.71
C PRO A 291 -19.75 -11.88 -5.34
N GLU A 292 -18.48 -12.29 -5.27
CA GLU A 292 -17.84 -12.79 -4.05
C GLU A 292 -16.68 -11.89 -3.59
N ILE A 293 -16.47 -11.80 -2.28
CA ILE A 293 -15.25 -11.17 -1.73
C ILE A 293 -13.99 -11.99 -2.12
N PRO A 294 -12.96 -11.36 -2.71
CA PRO A 294 -11.70 -12.04 -3.02
C PRO A 294 -10.98 -12.55 -1.77
N ILE A 295 -10.38 -13.74 -1.86
CA ILE A 295 -9.55 -14.33 -0.79
C ILE A 295 -8.51 -13.34 -0.24
N PRO A 296 -7.73 -12.60 -1.07
CA PRO A 296 -6.72 -11.68 -0.54
C PRO A 296 -7.33 -10.55 0.29
N MET A 297 -8.48 -10.02 -0.12
CA MET A 297 -9.19 -8.94 0.59
C MET A 297 -9.63 -9.40 1.98
N LEU A 298 -10.30 -10.56 2.07
CA LEU A 298 -10.74 -11.11 3.34
C LEU A 298 -9.56 -11.50 4.25
N ALA A 299 -8.49 -12.05 3.68
CA ALA A 299 -7.28 -12.40 4.42
C ALA A 299 -6.58 -11.15 5.00
N MET A 300 -6.53 -10.04 4.27
CA MET A 300 -5.96 -8.78 4.78
C MET A 300 -6.76 -8.24 5.97
N VAL A 301 -8.10 -8.20 5.88
CA VAL A 301 -8.95 -7.76 6.99
C VAL A 301 -8.80 -8.66 8.20
N SER A 302 -8.80 -9.98 7.99
CA SER A 302 -8.61 -10.95 9.08
C SER A 302 -7.25 -10.77 9.76
N THR A 303 -6.22 -10.47 8.99
CA THR A 303 -4.87 -10.18 9.49
C THR A 303 -4.82 -8.89 10.31
N ALA A 304 -5.50 -7.83 9.84
CA ALA A 304 -5.60 -6.57 10.58
C ALA A 304 -6.32 -6.75 11.92
N ILE A 305 -7.46 -7.46 11.92
CA ILE A 305 -8.20 -7.79 13.15
C ILE A 305 -7.32 -8.61 14.10
N HIS A 306 -6.61 -9.62 13.58
CA HIS A 306 -5.68 -10.41 14.39
C HIS A 306 -4.59 -9.55 15.05
N ALA A 307 -4.02 -8.60 14.31
CA ALA A 307 -3.01 -7.68 14.84
C ALA A 307 -3.55 -6.84 16.00
N VAL A 308 -4.78 -6.32 15.87
CA VAL A 308 -5.48 -5.55 16.92
C VAL A 308 -5.75 -6.42 18.15
N LEU A 309 -6.19 -7.67 17.96
CA LEU A 309 -6.41 -8.60 19.07
C LEU A 309 -5.13 -8.90 19.83
N ILE A 310 -4.00 -9.08 19.12
CA ILE A 310 -2.68 -9.27 19.75
C ILE A 310 -2.26 -8.00 20.50
N ALA A 311 -2.41 -6.82 19.90
CA ALA A 311 -2.06 -5.55 20.54
C ALA A 311 -2.84 -5.37 21.85
N LYS A 312 -4.16 -5.59 21.81
CA LYS A 312 -5.04 -5.52 22.97
C LYS A 312 -4.66 -6.54 24.04
N LYS A 313 -4.42 -7.80 23.65
CA LYS A 313 -4.01 -8.87 24.58
C LYS A 313 -2.70 -8.53 25.30
N ASN A 314 -1.76 -7.92 24.60
CA ASN A 314 -0.46 -7.55 25.15
C ASN A 314 -0.50 -6.23 25.93
N LYS A 315 -1.67 -5.57 26.03
CA LYS A 315 -1.81 -4.21 26.56
C LYS A 315 -0.83 -3.24 25.88
N ALA A 316 -0.56 -3.48 24.60
CA ALA A 316 0.17 -2.50 23.80
C ALA A 316 -0.68 -1.23 23.78
N GLY A 317 -0.06 -0.09 24.11
CA GLY A 317 -0.74 1.20 24.05
C GLY A 317 -1.13 1.58 22.62
N GLU A 318 -1.59 2.81 22.45
CA GLU A 318 -1.96 3.39 21.16
C GLU A 318 -0.81 3.39 20.13
N ASP A 319 0.43 3.19 20.59
CA ASP A 319 1.65 3.18 19.77
C ASP A 319 1.85 1.88 18.96
N PHE A 320 0.87 0.98 18.91
CA PHE A 320 0.98 -0.23 18.11
C PHE A 320 1.02 0.09 16.61
N LYS A 321 2.21 0.05 16.00
CA LYS A 321 2.39 0.22 14.55
C LYS A 321 2.22 -1.10 13.82
N PHE A 322 1.12 -1.24 13.09
CA PHE A 322 0.92 -2.34 12.15
C PHE A 322 1.97 -2.28 11.04
N THR A 323 2.65 -3.39 10.77
CA THR A 323 3.53 -3.52 9.60
C THR A 323 3.23 -4.81 8.85
N GLY A 324 3.13 -4.74 7.52
CA GLY A 324 2.84 -5.91 6.70
C GLY A 324 3.88 -7.04 6.88
N ASN A 325 5.16 -6.67 7.10
CA ASN A 325 6.23 -7.67 7.26
C ASN A 325 6.06 -8.49 8.53
N GLN A 326 5.59 -7.88 9.62
CA GLN A 326 5.37 -8.56 10.89
C GLN A 326 4.21 -9.55 10.83
N PHE A 327 3.18 -9.26 10.02
CA PHE A 327 1.96 -10.07 9.93
C PHE A 327 1.86 -10.88 8.63
N CYS A 328 2.94 -10.97 7.85
CA CYS A 328 2.97 -11.71 6.58
C CYS A 328 2.62 -13.21 6.75
N ASP A 329 3.10 -13.83 7.84
CA ASP A 329 2.81 -15.24 8.11
C ASP A 329 1.34 -15.46 8.47
N ILE A 330 0.74 -14.53 9.22
CA ILE A 330 -0.69 -14.56 9.56
C ILE A 330 -1.56 -14.38 8.31
N TYR A 331 -1.19 -13.43 7.43
CA TYR A 331 -1.83 -13.27 6.13
C TYR A 331 -1.75 -14.56 5.30
N THR A 332 -0.55 -15.15 5.20
CA THR A 332 -0.32 -16.38 4.44
C THR A 332 -1.15 -17.54 5.01
N TYR A 333 -1.27 -17.63 6.33
CA TYR A 333 -2.13 -18.58 7.01
C TYR A 333 -3.61 -18.41 6.61
N HIS A 334 -4.15 -17.19 6.63
CA HIS A 334 -5.53 -16.93 6.23
C HIS A 334 -5.79 -17.28 4.76
N VAL A 335 -4.87 -16.93 3.86
CA VAL A 335 -4.96 -17.33 2.45
C VAL A 335 -5.00 -18.85 2.31
N ALA A 336 -4.07 -19.57 2.94
CA ALA A 336 -4.02 -21.03 2.88
C ALA A 336 -5.27 -21.70 3.48
N LEU A 337 -5.82 -21.14 4.56
CA LEU A 337 -7.04 -21.62 5.19
C LEU A 337 -8.26 -21.40 4.29
N LEU A 338 -8.43 -20.20 3.71
CA LEU A 338 -9.52 -19.90 2.78
C LEU A 338 -9.45 -20.77 1.53
N GLU A 339 -8.26 -20.99 0.98
CA GLU A 339 -8.01 -21.90 -0.13
C GLU A 339 -8.34 -23.37 0.19
N ARG A 340 -8.07 -23.79 1.43
CA ARG A 340 -8.48 -25.11 1.91
C ARG A 340 -9.99 -25.23 2.00
N ILE A 341 -10.69 -24.22 2.53
CA ILE A 341 -12.16 -24.20 2.61
C ILE A 341 -12.77 -24.25 1.21
N ARG A 342 -12.24 -23.45 0.27
CA ARG A 342 -12.64 -23.45 -1.15
C ARG A 342 -12.59 -24.83 -1.77
N ARG A 343 -11.49 -25.57 -1.55
CA ARG A 343 -11.32 -26.94 -2.08
C ARG A 343 -12.19 -27.98 -1.38
N MET A 344 -12.34 -27.89 -0.05
CA MET A 344 -13.03 -28.91 0.74
C MET A 344 -14.56 -28.76 0.71
N ALA A 345 -15.06 -27.54 0.59
CA ALA A 345 -16.48 -27.24 0.65
C ALA A 345 -16.83 -26.03 -0.26
N PRO A 346 -16.67 -26.16 -1.60
CA PRO A 346 -16.80 -25.05 -2.54
C PRO A 346 -18.15 -24.33 -2.45
N VAL A 347 -19.25 -25.08 -2.26
CA VAL A 347 -20.60 -24.49 -2.11
C VAL A 347 -20.71 -23.63 -0.85
N LYS A 348 -20.14 -24.09 0.27
CA LYS A 348 -20.15 -23.32 1.53
C LYS A 348 -19.22 -22.12 1.44
N PHE A 349 -18.08 -22.28 0.78
CA PHE A 349 -17.13 -21.21 0.52
C PHE A 349 -17.78 -20.08 -0.29
N HIS A 350 -18.40 -20.42 -1.41
CA HIS A 350 -19.12 -19.45 -2.25
C HIS A 350 -20.16 -18.70 -1.44
N LYS A 351 -21.05 -19.44 -0.75
CA LYS A 351 -22.10 -18.83 0.07
C LYS A 351 -21.51 -17.88 1.11
N MET A 352 -20.44 -18.28 1.81
CA MET A 352 -19.76 -17.43 2.78
C MET A 352 -19.22 -16.14 2.15
N MET A 353 -18.54 -16.22 1.00
CA MET A 353 -17.97 -15.04 0.34
C MET A 353 -19.02 -14.11 -0.28
N ALA A 354 -20.09 -14.68 -0.84
CA ALA A 354 -21.22 -13.94 -1.39
C ALA A 354 -22.04 -13.26 -0.28
N ASP A 355 -22.36 -13.98 0.81
CA ASP A 355 -23.06 -13.43 1.97
C ASP A 355 -22.28 -12.22 2.55
N ILE A 356 -20.95 -12.33 2.69
CA ILE A 356 -20.11 -11.20 3.18
C ILE A 356 -20.16 -10.02 2.20
N TYR A 357 -20.07 -10.28 0.89
CA TYR A 357 -20.16 -9.22 -0.12
C TYR A 357 -21.50 -8.49 -0.03
N GLU A 358 -22.60 -9.23 0.01
CA GLU A 358 -23.96 -8.68 0.12
C GLU A 358 -24.13 -7.85 1.39
N GLU A 359 -23.61 -8.33 2.53
CA GLU A 359 -23.67 -7.63 3.81
C GLU A 359 -22.89 -6.30 3.77
N VAL A 360 -21.70 -6.29 3.15
CA VAL A 360 -20.93 -5.05 2.94
C VAL A 360 -21.68 -4.09 2.00
N GLN A 361 -22.28 -4.58 0.92
CA GLN A 361 -23.08 -3.75 0.00
C GLN A 361 -24.33 -3.17 0.66
N HIS A 362 -24.96 -3.93 1.56
CA HIS A 362 -26.06 -3.42 2.37
C HIS A 362 -25.59 -2.23 3.22
N PHE A 363 -24.45 -2.39 3.90
CA PHE A 363 -23.84 -1.31 4.69
C PHE A 363 -23.51 -0.07 3.86
N CYS A 364 -23.03 -0.25 2.62
CA CYS A 364 -22.81 0.85 1.69
C CYS A 364 -24.10 1.62 1.37
N ARG A 365 -25.22 0.92 1.11
CA ARG A 365 -26.51 1.57 0.81
C ARG A 365 -27.04 2.33 2.01
N ASP A 366 -26.95 1.75 3.20
CA ASP A 366 -27.38 2.39 4.44
C ASP A 366 -26.57 3.66 4.71
N ALA A 367 -25.25 3.60 4.56
CA ALA A 367 -24.38 4.76 4.79
C ALA A 367 -24.63 5.91 3.81
N ILE A 368 -24.97 5.60 2.55
CA ILE A 368 -25.35 6.61 1.55
C ILE A 368 -26.72 7.22 1.89
N GLY A 369 -27.67 6.41 2.37
CA GLY A 369 -29.01 6.87 2.74
C GLY A 369 -29.04 7.86 3.91
N VAL A 370 -28.03 7.86 4.77
CA VAL A 370 -27.98 8.77 5.93
C VAL A 370 -27.54 10.19 5.56
N TYR A 371 -26.83 10.38 4.45
CA TYR A 371 -26.25 11.69 4.09
C TYR A 371 -26.53 12.15 2.64
N GLY A 372 -27.16 11.32 1.80
CA GLY A 372 -27.11 11.50 0.35
C GLY A 372 -28.45 11.63 -0.36
N THR A 373 -29.58 11.42 0.31
CA THR A 373 -30.85 11.83 -0.26
C THR A 373 -31.19 13.21 0.28
N ASP A 374 -30.87 14.21 -0.52
CA ASP A 374 -31.67 15.42 -0.71
C ASP A 374 -33.11 15.05 -1.18
N THR A 375 -33.71 13.99 -0.60
CA THR A 375 -35.16 13.76 -0.60
C THR A 375 -35.88 14.88 0.13
N ASP A 376 -35.16 15.76 0.84
CA ASP A 376 -35.68 17.05 1.28
C ASP A 376 -36.01 17.97 0.10
N LEU A 377 -35.35 17.81 -1.07
CA LEU A 377 -35.75 18.44 -2.34
C LEU A 377 -36.79 17.62 -3.11
N ALA A 378 -36.95 16.32 -2.83
CA ALA A 378 -38.05 15.53 -3.40
C ALA A 378 -39.41 15.86 -2.75
N PHE A 379 -39.42 16.64 -1.67
CA PHE A 379 -40.62 17.23 -1.07
C PHE A 379 -40.98 18.60 -1.68
N LEU A 380 -40.09 19.21 -2.48
CA LEU A 380 -40.41 20.42 -3.23
C LEU A 380 -41.23 20.02 -4.46
N ASP A 381 -42.52 20.26 -4.37
CA ASP A 381 -43.45 20.15 -5.49
C ASP A 381 -43.15 21.25 -6.52
N LEU A 382 -42.26 20.94 -7.46
CA LEU A 382 -41.90 21.83 -8.56
C LEU A 382 -43.01 21.96 -9.61
N GLU A 383 -44.08 21.15 -9.56
CA GLU A 383 -45.25 21.33 -10.44
C GLU A 383 -46.15 22.49 -9.96
N GLY A 384 -45.96 22.98 -8.73
CA GLY A 384 -46.72 24.09 -8.15
C GLY A 384 -46.04 25.46 -8.23
N MET A 385 -44.86 25.59 -8.86
CA MET A 385 -44.23 26.90 -9.05
C MET A 385 -44.77 27.59 -10.31
N ASP A 386 -45.32 28.79 -10.15
CA ASP A 386 -45.82 29.61 -11.27
C ASP A 386 -44.67 29.96 -12.24
N ASP A 387 -44.86 29.69 -13.53
CA ASP A 387 -43.98 30.12 -14.61
C ASP A 387 -44.21 31.63 -14.86
N GLU A 388 -43.26 32.49 -14.48
CA GLU A 388 -43.30 33.95 -14.73
C GLU A 388 -42.78 34.35 -16.11
#